data_AF-A0A7S3KAG8-F1
#
_entry.id   AF-A0A7S3KAG8-F1
#
_cell.length_a   1.000
_cell.length_b   1.000
_cell.length_c   1.000
_cell.angle_alpha   90.00
_cell.angle_beta   90.00
_cell.angle_gamma   90.00
#
_symmetry.space_group_name_H-M   'P 1'
#
loop_
_entity.id
_entity.type
_entity.pdbx_description
1 polymer ?
#
loop_
_entity_poly.entity_id
_entity_poly.type
_entity_poly.pdbx_seq_one_letter_code
_entity_poly.pdbx_strand_id
1 'polypeptide(L)'
;YIDGILNEGKVKSYLILGNAVPEGYTTYVLRRNLENNHVEVWDSIRGQAYFFGRGMKTNYCCWCFPISKGFRNKSENNKEEDENFIVQQNVTCQLKSIGCIIGEDNIWANRQKNTDPSLCEFDLENKKHWRPFFNKNNKAKYLSNELDGIL
;
A
#
# COMPACT_ATOMS: atom_id res chain seq x y z
N TYR A 1 -13.04 -6.90 -4.42
CA TYR A 1 -12.93 -5.44 -4.35
C TYR A 1 -13.25 -5.02 -2.93
N ILE A 2 -12.38 -4.23 -2.31
CA ILE A 2 -12.47 -3.84 -0.90
C ILE A 2 -13.84 -3.25 -0.59
N ASP A 3 -14.46 -2.51 -1.51
CA ASP A 3 -15.73 -1.79 -1.22
C ASP A 3 -16.95 -2.72 -1.15
N GLY A 4 -16.89 -3.94 -1.68
CA GLY A 4 -18.03 -4.87 -1.72
C GLY A 4 -18.03 -5.93 -0.62
N ILE A 5 -16.89 -6.17 0.03
CA ILE A 5 -16.68 -7.29 0.98
C ILE A 5 -16.31 -6.79 2.39
N LEU A 6 -15.81 -5.55 2.53
CA LEU A 6 -15.35 -4.99 3.79
C LEU A 6 -16.11 -3.68 4.04
N ASN A 7 -17.19 -3.77 4.83
CA ASN A 7 -17.94 -2.66 5.44
C ASN A 7 -17.21 -1.32 5.37
N GLU A 8 -17.80 -0.30 4.72
CA GLU A 8 -17.58 1.16 4.85
C GLU A 8 -16.27 1.62 5.55
N GLY A 9 -15.15 0.99 5.24
CA GLY A 9 -13.90 1.28 5.89
C GLY A 9 -13.40 2.63 5.41
N LYS A 10 -12.51 3.27 6.15
CA LYS A 10 -11.77 4.44 5.65
C LYS A 10 -10.79 3.97 4.57
N VAL A 11 -11.30 3.65 3.39
CA VAL A 11 -10.53 3.33 2.20
C VAL A 11 -10.06 4.64 1.59
N LYS A 12 -8.76 4.75 1.34
CA LYS A 12 -8.17 5.88 0.63
C LYS A 12 -7.48 5.41 -0.65
N SER A 13 -7.60 6.25 -1.67
CA SER A 13 -6.99 6.03 -2.97
C SER A 13 -5.77 6.94 -3.15
N TYR A 14 -4.74 6.40 -3.77
CA TYR A 14 -3.46 7.05 -4.01
C TYR A 14 -2.95 6.67 -5.41
N LEU A 15 -2.02 7.44 -5.94
CA LEU A 15 -1.26 7.09 -7.14
C LEU A 15 0.10 6.51 -6.72
N ILE A 16 0.52 5.44 -7.38
CA ILE A 16 1.87 4.89 -7.29
C ILE A 16 2.63 5.33 -8.54
N LEU A 17 3.84 5.88 -8.36
CA LEU A 17 4.83 5.94 -9.42
C LEU A 17 5.87 4.85 -9.21
N GLY A 18 6.13 4.08 -10.25
CA GLY A 18 7.02 2.93 -10.17
C GLY A 18 7.53 2.47 -11.52
N ASN A 19 8.12 1.27 -11.53
CA ASN A 19 8.62 0.61 -12.73
C ASN A 19 7.94 -0.77 -12.84
N ALA A 20 7.35 -1.06 -13.99
CA ALA A 20 6.70 -2.34 -14.29
C ALA A 20 7.31 -3.00 -15.53
N VAL A 21 7.12 -4.30 -15.67
CA VAL A 21 7.55 -5.06 -16.86
C VAL A 21 6.31 -5.45 -17.67
N PRO A 22 6.23 -5.13 -18.97
CA PRO A 22 7.25 -4.50 -19.82
C PRO A 22 7.19 -2.95 -19.86
N GLU A 23 6.24 -2.33 -19.16
CA GLU A 23 5.87 -0.91 -19.34
C GLU A 23 6.97 0.10 -19.03
N GLY A 24 7.97 -0.27 -18.23
CA GLY A 24 8.95 0.68 -17.73
C GLY A 24 8.34 1.58 -16.64
N TYR A 25 8.70 2.86 -16.65
CA TYR A 25 8.18 3.85 -15.71
C TYR A 25 6.69 4.10 -15.94
N THR A 26 5.87 3.80 -14.94
CA THR A 26 4.41 3.74 -15.08
C THR A 26 3.71 4.13 -13.78
N THR A 27 2.39 4.28 -13.87
CA THR A 27 1.53 4.73 -12.78
C THR A 27 0.42 3.74 -12.50
N TYR A 28 0.25 3.39 -11.24
CA TYR A 28 -0.80 2.50 -10.76
C TYR A 28 -1.70 3.21 -9.75
N VAL A 29 -2.93 2.73 -9.57
CA VAL A 29 -3.82 3.24 -8.52
C VAL A 29 -3.71 2.33 -7.29
N LEU A 30 -3.29 2.88 -6.17
CA LEU A 30 -3.28 2.20 -4.89
C LEU A 30 -4.58 2.51 -4.16
N ARG A 31 -5.23 1.49 -3.62
CA ARG A 31 -6.33 1.63 -2.67
C ARG A 31 -5.94 0.92 -1.41
N ARG A 32 -5.99 1.63 -0.29
CA ARG A 32 -5.63 1.10 1.02
C ARG A 32 -6.79 1.29 1.97
N ASN A 33 -7.16 0.23 2.66
CA ASN A 33 -8.02 0.33 3.83
C ASN A 33 -7.14 0.69 5.05
N LEU A 34 -7.48 1.81 5.71
CA LEU A 34 -6.69 2.34 6.83
C LEU A 34 -6.81 1.53 8.12
N GLU A 35 -7.81 0.66 8.26
CA GLU A 35 -8.05 -0.09 9.49
C GLU A 35 -7.32 -1.44 9.49
N ASN A 36 -7.48 -2.20 8.40
CA ASN A 36 -6.91 -3.55 8.29
C ASN A 36 -5.61 -3.59 7.47
N ASN A 37 -5.14 -2.45 6.95
CA ASN A 37 -3.96 -2.33 6.09
C ASN A 37 -4.00 -3.19 4.83
N HIS A 38 -5.18 -3.63 4.41
CA HIS A 38 -5.36 -4.35 3.16
C HIS A 38 -5.18 -3.38 1.98
N VAL A 39 -4.47 -3.84 0.96
CA VAL A 39 -4.06 -3.02 -0.18
C VAL A 39 -4.47 -3.68 -1.49
N GLU A 40 -5.04 -2.88 -2.37
CA GLU A 40 -5.26 -3.21 -3.78
C GLU A 40 -4.45 -2.26 -4.66
N VAL A 41 -3.79 -2.80 -5.67
CA VAL A 41 -3.03 -2.04 -6.66
C VAL A 41 -3.63 -2.32 -8.03
N TRP A 42 -4.05 -1.26 -8.71
CA TRP A 42 -4.80 -1.32 -9.96
C TRP A 42 -3.93 -0.85 -11.12
N ASP A 43 -3.81 -1.69 -12.14
CA ASP A 43 -3.29 -1.35 -13.45
C ASP A 43 -4.34 -0.50 -14.18
N SER A 44 -4.03 0.77 -14.41
CA SER A 44 -4.95 1.71 -15.07
C SER A 44 -5.17 1.41 -16.55
N ILE A 45 -4.23 0.73 -17.20
CA ILE A 45 -4.27 0.42 -18.63
C ILE A 45 -5.06 -0.87 -18.86
N ARG A 46 -4.81 -1.90 -18.05
CA ARG A 46 -5.46 -3.21 -18.19
C ARG A 46 -6.74 -3.37 -17.37
N GLY A 47 -7.00 -2.47 -16.43
CA GLY A 47 -8.11 -2.59 -15.48
C GLY A 47 -7.97 -3.79 -14.54
N GLN A 48 -6.75 -4.30 -14.34
CA GLN A 48 -6.48 -5.44 -13.48
C GLN A 48 -6.12 -4.99 -12.07
N ALA A 49 -6.68 -5.67 -11.06
CA ALA A 49 -6.39 -5.41 -9.65
C ALA A 49 -5.52 -6.53 -9.06
N TYR A 50 -4.46 -6.13 -8.37
CA TYR A 50 -3.57 -6.98 -7.60
C TYR A 50 -3.77 -6.74 -6.11
N PHE A 51 -3.84 -7.82 -5.33
CA PHE A 51 -4.16 -7.75 -3.91
C PHE A 51 -2.92 -8.05 -3.08
N PHE A 52 -2.59 -7.14 -2.15
CA PHE A 52 -1.48 -7.30 -1.22
C PHE A 52 -2.03 -7.21 0.20
N GLY A 53 -1.94 -8.31 0.94
CA GLY A 53 -2.46 -8.41 2.31
C GLY A 53 -1.46 -9.10 3.22
N ARG A 54 -1.13 -8.46 4.35
CA ARG A 54 -0.43 -9.10 5.47
C ARG A 54 -1.37 -9.14 6.66
N GLY A 55 -1.80 -10.35 7.07
CA GLY A 55 -2.49 -10.51 8.34
C GLY A 55 -1.49 -10.39 9.49
N MET A 56 -1.68 -9.45 10.41
CA MET A 56 -0.97 -9.47 11.70
C MET A 56 -1.63 -10.52 12.60
N LYS A 57 -0.88 -11.51 13.08
CA LYS A 57 -1.26 -12.31 14.26
C LYS A 57 -0.24 -12.07 15.37
N THR A 58 -0.71 -11.63 16.54
CA THR A 58 0.04 -11.70 17.80
C THR A 58 -0.15 -13.09 18.39
N ASN A 59 0.86 -13.95 18.32
CA ASN A 59 0.83 -15.19 19.08
C ASN A 59 1.26 -14.86 20.52
N TYR A 60 0.31 -14.91 21.46
CA TYR A 60 0.66 -14.98 22.89
C TYR A 60 1.30 -16.34 23.14
N CYS A 61 2.60 -16.37 23.47
CA CYS A 61 3.22 -17.55 24.06
C CYS A 61 3.85 -17.14 25.39
N CYS A 62 3.39 -17.80 26.44
CA CYS A 62 3.87 -17.65 27.80
C CYS A 62 5.26 -18.31 27.92
N TRP A 63 6.22 -17.57 28.50
CA TRP A 63 7.47 -18.04 29.13
C TRP A 63 8.48 -18.83 28.29
N CYS A 64 9.16 -18.13 27.37
CA CYS A 64 10.64 -18.05 27.17
C CYS A 64 10.94 -17.43 25.77
N PHE A 65 11.52 -16.23 25.75
CA PHE A 65 11.81 -15.31 24.61
C PHE A 65 12.41 -15.92 23.32
N PRO A 66 12.32 -15.31 22.10
CA PRO A 66 11.91 -13.93 21.75
C PRO A 66 10.70 -13.78 20.80
N ILE A 67 10.04 -12.62 20.90
CA ILE A 67 8.90 -12.18 20.07
C ILE A 67 9.43 -11.76 18.69
N SER A 68 9.35 -12.65 17.70
CA SER A 68 9.44 -12.23 16.30
C SER A 68 8.06 -11.67 15.89
N LYS A 69 7.99 -10.35 15.64
CA LYS A 69 6.90 -9.74 14.87
C LYS A 69 7.07 -10.16 13.41
N GLY A 70 6.70 -11.39 13.09
CA GLY A 70 6.72 -11.90 11.72
C GLY A 70 5.42 -11.56 11.00
N PHE A 71 5.53 -11.01 9.79
CA PHE A 71 4.41 -10.95 8.86
C PHE A 71 4.28 -12.32 8.18
N ARG A 72 3.15 -13.03 8.36
CA ARG A 72 2.87 -14.28 7.64
C ARG A 72 1.59 -14.08 6.82
N ASN A 73 1.61 -14.51 5.56
CA ASN A 73 0.41 -14.51 4.71
C ASN A 73 -0.63 -15.44 5.36
N LYS A 74 -1.88 -14.97 5.47
CA LYS A 74 -2.99 -15.73 6.06
C LYS A 74 -3.30 -16.90 5.13
N SER A 75 -2.74 -18.06 5.42
CA SER A 75 -3.24 -19.37 4.98
C SER A 75 -3.54 -20.15 6.25
N GLU A 76 -4.54 -21.03 6.17
CA GLU A 76 -5.11 -21.86 7.24
C GLU A 76 -6.34 -21.23 7.91
N ASN A 77 -7.48 -21.32 7.22
CA ASN A 77 -8.55 -22.27 7.53
C ASN A 77 -9.80 -21.90 6.73
N ASN A 78 -10.01 -22.48 5.53
CA ASN A 78 -11.30 -22.87 4.92
C ASN A 78 -11.08 -23.34 3.47
N LYS A 79 -11.02 -24.68 3.29
CA LYS A 79 -10.53 -25.38 2.08
C LYS A 79 -11.31 -25.18 0.77
N GLU A 80 -12.42 -24.43 0.76
CA GLU A 80 -13.24 -24.23 -0.46
C GLU A 80 -13.15 -22.80 -1.02
N GLU A 81 -12.76 -21.80 -0.22
CA GLU A 81 -12.48 -20.43 -0.71
C GLU A 81 -11.05 -20.28 -1.25
N ASP A 82 -10.22 -21.29 -0.99
CA ASP A 82 -8.77 -21.28 -1.21
C ASP A 82 -8.38 -21.29 -2.70
N GLU A 83 -9.14 -21.89 -3.61
CA GLU A 83 -8.74 -21.90 -5.04
C GLU A 83 -8.84 -20.50 -5.67
N ASN A 84 -9.89 -19.74 -5.38
CA ASN A 84 -10.04 -18.37 -5.88
C ASN A 84 -9.05 -17.40 -5.20
N PHE A 85 -8.68 -17.66 -3.93
CA PHE A 85 -7.68 -16.88 -3.19
C PHE A 85 -6.24 -17.19 -3.64
N ILE A 86 -5.92 -18.45 -3.90
CA ILE A 86 -4.62 -18.89 -4.45
C ILE A 86 -4.45 -18.39 -5.90
N VAL A 87 -5.53 -18.32 -6.69
CA VAL A 87 -5.49 -17.75 -8.05
C VAL A 87 -5.23 -16.24 -8.01
N GLN A 88 -5.82 -15.50 -7.07
CA GLN A 88 -5.54 -14.06 -6.91
C GLN A 88 -4.11 -13.76 -6.41
N GLN A 89 -3.52 -14.65 -5.61
CA GLN A 89 -2.12 -14.51 -5.17
C GLN A 89 -1.09 -14.89 -6.24
N ASN A 90 -1.45 -15.79 -7.18
CA ASN A 90 -0.55 -16.22 -8.26
C ASN A 90 -0.51 -15.27 -9.47
N VAL A 91 -1.31 -14.19 -9.49
CA VAL A 91 -1.18 -13.18 -10.54
C VAL A 91 0.10 -12.39 -10.26
N THR A 92 1.16 -12.68 -11.01
CA THR A 92 2.43 -11.96 -10.90
C THR A 92 2.19 -10.50 -11.26
N CYS A 93 2.16 -9.62 -10.26
CA CYS A 93 2.04 -8.19 -10.48
C CYS A 93 3.20 -7.71 -11.38
N GLN A 94 2.84 -6.94 -12.40
CA GLN A 94 3.81 -6.42 -13.37
C GLN A 94 4.69 -5.33 -12.77
N LEU A 95 4.12 -4.57 -11.82
CA LEU A 95 4.84 -3.57 -11.05
C LEU A 95 5.95 -4.25 -10.23
N LYS A 96 7.20 -3.91 -10.51
CA LYS A 96 8.40 -4.49 -9.88
C LYS A 96 9.07 -3.58 -8.87
N SER A 97 8.84 -2.27 -8.97
CA SER A 97 9.36 -1.33 -7.97
C SER A 97 8.44 -0.14 -7.77
N ILE A 98 8.21 0.21 -6.51
CA ILE A 98 7.47 1.41 -6.09
C ILE A 98 8.48 2.49 -5.68
N GLY A 99 8.43 3.64 -6.37
CA GLY A 99 9.29 4.79 -6.07
C GLY A 99 8.63 5.80 -5.14
N CYS A 100 7.39 6.20 -5.46
CA CYS A 100 6.63 7.10 -4.60
C CYS A 100 5.13 6.82 -4.64
N ILE A 101 4.46 7.23 -3.57
CA ILE A 101 3.01 7.22 -3.45
C ILE A 101 2.54 8.67 -3.34
N ILE A 102 1.48 9.03 -4.05
CA ILE A 102 0.92 10.38 -4.10
C ILE A 102 -0.53 10.29 -3.65
N GLY A 103 -0.88 11.08 -2.63
CA GLY A 103 -2.24 11.22 -2.13
C GLY A 103 -2.76 12.64 -2.27
N GLU A 104 -3.93 12.87 -1.69
CA GLU A 104 -4.59 14.18 -1.65
C GLU A 104 -3.79 15.23 -0.85
N ASP A 105 -3.09 14.80 0.19
CA ASP A 105 -2.46 15.69 1.17
C ASP A 105 -0.92 15.69 1.08
N ASN A 106 -0.34 14.63 0.52
CA ASN A 106 1.11 14.49 0.47
C ASN A 106 1.63 13.59 -0.65
N ILE A 107 2.94 13.67 -0.84
CA ILE A 107 3.73 12.77 -1.67
C ILE A 107 4.71 12.07 -0.73
N TRP A 108 4.76 10.74 -0.79
CA TRP A 108 5.65 9.92 0.02
C TRP A 108 6.68 9.22 -0.86
N ALA A 109 7.96 9.55 -0.64
CA ALA A 109 9.05 8.84 -1.29
C ALA A 109 9.35 7.52 -0.55
N ASN A 110 9.47 6.42 -1.29
CA ASN A 110 9.83 5.12 -0.75
C ASN A 110 11.31 5.11 -0.34
N ARG A 111 11.59 4.69 0.90
CA ARG A 111 12.94 4.53 1.46
C ARG A 111 13.24 3.09 1.88
N GLN A 112 12.34 2.17 1.59
CA GLN A 112 12.52 0.75 1.88
C GLN A 112 13.63 0.15 1.00
N LYS A 113 14.35 -0.85 1.53
CA LYS A 113 15.34 -1.60 0.74
C LYS A 113 14.69 -2.42 -0.38
N ASN A 114 13.52 -2.98 -0.08
CA ASN A 114 12.76 -3.78 -1.03
C ASN A 114 11.65 -2.90 -1.58
N THR A 115 11.68 -2.68 -2.90
CA THR A 115 10.73 -1.82 -3.61
C THR A 115 9.63 -2.61 -4.32
N ASP A 116 9.75 -3.95 -4.36
CA ASP A 116 8.73 -4.83 -4.94
C ASP A 116 7.41 -4.71 -4.15
N PRO A 117 6.25 -4.55 -4.81
CA PRO A 117 4.96 -4.42 -4.15
C PRO A 117 4.62 -5.52 -3.15
N SER A 118 5.06 -6.77 -3.41
CA SER A 118 4.83 -7.90 -2.49
C SER A 118 5.63 -7.81 -1.19
N LEU A 119 6.77 -7.11 -1.23
CA LEU A 119 7.69 -6.93 -0.11
C LEU A 119 7.54 -5.56 0.55
N CYS A 120 7.00 -4.58 -0.17
CA CYS A 120 6.77 -3.23 0.31
C CYS A 120 5.78 -3.20 1.48
N GLU A 121 5.89 -2.18 2.33
CA GLU A 121 4.95 -1.92 3.41
C GLU A 121 4.20 -0.65 3.05
N PHE A 122 2.87 -0.69 3.04
CA PHE A 122 2.05 0.44 2.57
C PHE A 122 1.59 1.36 3.70
N ASP A 123 2.22 1.26 4.88
CA ASP A 123 1.91 2.15 6.00
C ASP A 123 2.65 3.50 5.87
N LEU A 124 1.97 4.48 5.28
CA LEU A 124 2.51 5.82 4.98
C LEU A 124 2.86 6.63 6.24
N GLU A 125 2.37 6.23 7.42
CA GLU A 125 2.69 6.88 8.69
C GLU A 125 4.10 6.52 9.18
N ASN A 126 4.63 5.38 8.72
CA ASN A 126 5.94 4.89 9.10
C ASN A 126 7.06 5.66 8.39
N LYS A 127 7.56 6.72 9.06
CA LYS A 127 8.63 7.61 8.56
C LYS A 127 9.97 6.93 8.24
N LYS A 128 10.18 5.69 8.71
CA LYS A 128 11.37 4.90 8.35
C LYS A 128 11.27 4.41 6.90
N HIS A 129 10.07 4.04 6.48
CA HIS A 129 9.79 3.46 5.17
C HIS A 129 9.34 4.54 4.17
N TRP A 130 8.59 5.54 4.62
CA TRP A 130 8.02 6.58 3.78
C TRP A 130 8.45 7.96 4.23
N ARG A 131 9.07 8.74 3.34
CA ARG A 131 9.41 10.13 3.61
C ARG A 131 8.37 11.05 2.98
N PRO A 132 7.56 11.77 3.78
CA PRO A 132 6.63 12.76 3.25
C PRO A 132 7.39 13.96 2.67
N PHE A 133 6.91 14.47 1.54
CA PHE A 133 7.41 15.66 0.88
C PHE A 133 7.01 16.91 1.66
N PHE A 134 5.71 17.06 1.95
CA PHE A 134 5.20 18.14 2.78
C PHE A 134 5.38 17.82 4.26
N ASN A 135 5.95 18.77 4.97
CA ASN A 135 6.10 18.80 6.41
C ASN A 135 5.72 20.19 6.92
N LYS A 136 5.53 20.34 8.24
CA LYS A 136 5.00 21.58 8.84
C LYS A 136 5.77 22.84 8.42
N ASN A 137 7.07 22.70 8.18
CA ASN A 137 7.96 23.81 7.85
C ASN A 137 7.86 24.25 6.38
N ASN A 138 7.62 23.31 5.45
CA ASN A 138 7.62 23.63 4.02
C ASN A 138 6.21 23.73 3.42
N LYS A 139 5.18 23.24 4.12
CA LYS A 139 3.81 23.26 3.61
C LYS A 139 3.33 24.69 3.36
N ALA A 140 3.55 25.60 4.31
CA ALA A 140 3.25 27.01 4.13
C ALA A 140 4.04 27.59 2.94
N LYS A 141 5.35 27.35 2.87
CA LYS A 141 6.19 27.87 1.78
C LYS A 141 5.70 27.51 0.37
N TYR A 142 5.18 26.30 0.18
CA TYR A 142 4.75 25.83 -1.14
C TYR A 142 3.25 26.03 -1.43
N LEU A 143 2.40 26.19 -0.41
CA LEU A 143 0.94 26.31 -0.57
C LEU A 143 0.38 27.69 -0.16
N SER A 144 1.18 28.61 0.39
CA SER A 144 0.68 29.89 0.91
C SER A 144 0.21 30.88 -0.15
N ASN A 145 0.56 30.68 -1.42
CA ASN A 145 0.40 31.72 -2.45
C ASN A 145 -0.90 31.63 -3.27
N GLU A 146 -1.82 30.71 -2.94
CA GLU A 146 -3.08 30.56 -3.71
C GLU A 146 -4.23 31.45 -3.22
N LEU A 147 -4.11 32.12 -2.06
CA LEU A 147 -5.19 32.95 -1.50
C LEU A 147 -5.00 34.47 -1.71
N ASP A 148 -3.84 34.92 -2.18
CA ASP A 148 -3.55 36.36 -2.38
C ASP A 148 -3.94 36.88 -3.77
N GLY A 149 -4.56 36.05 -4.63
CA GLY A 149 -4.90 36.39 -6.02
C GLY A 149 -6.40 36.52 -6.33
N ILE A 150 -7.30 36.44 -5.34
CA ILE A 150 -8.77 36.49 -5.54
C ILE A 150 -9.44 37.51 -4.60
N LEU A 151 -8.78 38.63 -4.31
CA LEU A 151 -9.41 39.81 -3.68
C LEU A 151 -9.14 41.06 -4.50
#